data_AF-A0A9D0VC96-F1
#
_entry.id   AF-A0A9D0VC96-F1
#
_cell.length_a   1.000
_cell.length_b   1.000
_cell.length_c   1.000
_cell.angle_alpha   90.00
_cell.angle_beta   90.00
_cell.angle_gamma   90.00
#
_symmetry.space_group_name_H-M   'P 1'
#
loop_
_entity.id
_entity.type
_entity.pdbx_description
1 polymer ?
#
loop_
_entity_poly.entity_id
_entity_poly.type
_entity_poly.pdbx_seq_one_letter_code
_entity_poly.pdbx_strand_id
1 'polypeptide(L)'
;MSRRRARSTRRSGSGAALQGARPGAEKAKSLAKALGPEGARSLKQARELAAAGNVPQAAEIIRGLAARLAEEGKPALAARGMARLARTLYKADRQEAAEQAVREAVGYAKGTGDRRALKAQLRGLVQRVRSRKGDEVADRLQGVILEGLGLSKLR
;
A
#
# COMPACT_ATOMS: atom_id res chain seq x y z
N MET A 1 52.15 31.58 -23.16
CA MET A 1 52.92 31.43 -21.89
C MET A 1 51.92 31.35 -20.74
N SER A 2 51.51 30.18 -20.28
CA SER A 2 52.11 29.39 -19.18
C SER A 2 52.47 30.18 -17.92
N ARG A 3 51.70 29.96 -16.82
CA ARG A 3 52.14 29.48 -15.48
C ARG A 3 50.97 29.66 -14.48
N ARG A 4 50.31 28.57 -14.05
CA ARG A 4 50.61 27.73 -12.87
C ARG A 4 50.45 28.43 -11.51
N ARG A 5 49.51 27.92 -10.71
CA ARG A 5 49.62 27.48 -9.29
C ARG A 5 48.35 26.65 -9.00
N ALA A 6 48.41 25.30 -8.95
CA ALA A 6 48.79 24.46 -7.80
C ALA A 6 47.94 24.78 -6.55
N ARG A 7 46.88 24.00 -6.27
CA ARG A 7 46.86 22.76 -5.45
C ARG A 7 46.93 23.06 -3.94
N SER A 8 45.83 22.86 -3.22
CA SER A 8 45.86 22.15 -1.93
C SER A 8 44.47 21.68 -1.53
N THR A 9 44.41 20.43 -1.10
CA THR A 9 43.26 19.64 -0.69
C THR A 9 42.97 19.76 0.81
N ARG A 10 41.77 19.30 1.17
CA ARG A 10 41.27 18.87 2.49
C ARG A 10 40.65 19.93 3.40
N ARG A 11 39.33 19.83 3.54
CA ARG A 11 38.76 19.51 4.86
C ARG A 11 37.54 18.60 4.72
N SER A 12 37.68 17.39 5.24
CA SER A 12 36.58 16.50 5.61
C SER A 12 35.74 17.14 6.72
N GLY A 13 34.45 16.82 6.74
CA GLY A 13 33.47 17.27 7.72
C GLY A 13 32.09 17.21 7.07
N SER A 14 31.50 16.04 6.88
CA SER A 14 30.63 15.40 7.89
C SER A 14 29.47 16.31 8.28
N GLY A 15 28.32 16.14 7.63
CA GLY A 15 27.10 16.88 7.94
C GLY A 15 26.12 16.96 6.79
N ALA A 16 26.04 15.92 5.96
CA ALA A 16 25.04 15.86 4.90
C ALA A 16 23.65 15.72 5.54
N ALA A 17 22.91 16.82 5.47
CA ALA A 17 21.46 16.89 5.36
C ALA A 17 20.69 15.97 6.31
N LEU A 18 20.34 16.56 7.46
CA LEU A 18 19.13 16.31 8.24
C LEU A 18 18.10 15.50 7.45
N GLN A 19 18.18 14.18 7.60
CA GLN A 19 17.09 13.28 7.27
C GLN A 19 15.95 13.64 8.21
N GLY A 20 15.05 14.48 7.70
CA GLY A 20 13.71 14.65 8.24
C GLY A 20 12.99 13.32 8.17
N ALA A 21 13.29 12.44 9.12
CA ALA A 21 12.51 11.26 9.42
C ALA A 21 11.12 11.75 9.80
N ARG A 22 10.19 11.71 8.83
CA ARG A 22 8.78 11.95 9.07
C ARG A 22 8.35 11.01 10.22
N PRO A 23 7.88 11.54 11.36
CA PRO A 23 7.40 10.69 12.45
C PRO A 23 6.19 9.91 11.91
N GLY A 24 6.39 8.61 11.68
CA GLY A 24 5.40 7.72 11.07
C GLY A 24 5.94 6.73 10.03
N ALA A 25 7.15 6.94 9.50
CA ALA A 25 7.76 6.00 8.54
C ALA A 25 8.27 4.69 9.18
N GLU A 26 8.73 4.77 10.44
CA GLU A 26 9.35 3.65 11.18
C GLU A 26 8.37 2.51 11.53
N LYS A 27 7.06 2.79 11.64
CA LYS A 27 6.04 1.75 11.92
C LYS A 27 5.40 1.13 10.67
N ALA A 28 5.83 1.54 9.48
CA ALA A 28 5.43 0.92 8.23
C ALA A 28 6.54 -0.04 7.76
N LYS A 29 6.80 -1.13 8.51
CA LYS A 29 7.49 -2.29 7.93
C LYS A 29 6.82 -2.56 6.59
N SER A 30 7.57 -2.43 5.50
CA SER A 30 7.04 -2.66 4.16
C SER A 30 6.36 -4.03 4.17
N LEU A 31 5.20 -4.16 3.54
CA LEU A 31 4.43 -5.42 3.53
C LEU A 31 5.35 -6.63 3.25
N ALA A 32 6.30 -6.46 2.33
CA ALA A 32 7.36 -7.42 2.01
C ALA A 32 8.27 -7.79 3.20
N LYS A 33 8.70 -6.83 4.03
CA LYS A 33 9.50 -7.09 5.24
C LYS A 33 8.67 -7.74 6.36
N ALA A 34 7.36 -7.49 6.39
CA ALA A 34 6.44 -8.11 7.34
C ALA A 34 6.00 -9.54 6.94
N LEU A 35 6.15 -9.88 5.65
CA LEU A 35 5.74 -11.14 5.03
C LEU A 35 6.83 -12.21 4.99
N GLY A 36 8.07 -11.85 5.34
CA GLY A 36 9.23 -12.71 5.09
C GLY A 36 9.58 -12.84 3.60
N PRO A 37 10.61 -13.63 3.28
CA PRO A 37 11.15 -13.74 1.92
C PRO A 37 10.16 -14.35 0.93
N GLU A 38 9.33 -15.31 1.36
CA GLU A 38 8.33 -15.94 0.49
C GLU A 38 7.21 -14.97 0.11
N GLY A 39 6.58 -14.32 1.08
CA GLY A 39 5.52 -13.37 0.75
C GLY A 39 6.03 -12.11 0.03
N ALA A 40 7.31 -11.74 0.21
CA ALA A 40 7.95 -10.73 -0.62
C ALA A 40 8.07 -11.17 -2.10
N ARG A 41 8.41 -12.44 -2.36
CA ARG A 41 8.45 -13.03 -3.71
C ARG A 41 7.07 -13.12 -4.32
N SER A 42 6.07 -13.61 -3.60
CA SER A 42 4.69 -13.68 -4.08
C SER A 42 4.12 -12.29 -4.39
N LEU A 43 4.42 -11.28 -3.56
CA LEU A 43 4.04 -9.89 -3.87
C LEU A 43 4.77 -9.32 -5.09
N LYS A 44 6.02 -9.73 -5.33
CA LYS A 44 6.77 -9.34 -6.52
C LYS A 44 6.15 -9.99 -7.77
N GLN A 45 5.90 -11.29 -7.73
CA GLN A 45 5.25 -12.03 -8.80
C GLN A 45 3.86 -11.47 -9.12
N ALA A 46 3.04 -11.17 -8.11
CA ALA A 46 1.73 -10.53 -8.33
C ALA A 46 1.85 -9.15 -8.98
N ARG A 47 2.90 -8.37 -8.69
CA ARG A 47 3.12 -7.08 -9.36
C ARG A 47 3.57 -7.24 -10.79
N GLU A 48 4.43 -8.21 -11.07
CA GLU A 48 4.90 -8.52 -12.42
C GLU A 48 3.74 -9.01 -13.29
N LEU A 49 2.91 -9.91 -12.77
CA LEU A 49 1.69 -10.36 -13.44
C LEU A 49 0.72 -9.22 -13.69
N ALA A 50 0.49 -8.35 -12.70
CA ALA A 50 -0.35 -7.18 -12.88
C ALA A 50 0.21 -6.19 -13.91
N ALA A 51 1.54 -6.02 -13.97
CA ALA A 51 2.20 -5.19 -14.98
C ALA A 51 2.13 -5.81 -16.38
N ALA A 52 2.14 -7.14 -16.47
CA ALA A 52 1.96 -7.90 -17.71
C ALA A 52 0.48 -7.99 -18.16
N GLY A 53 -0.47 -7.39 -17.43
CA GLY A 53 -1.90 -7.44 -17.75
C GLY A 53 -2.65 -8.66 -17.20
N ASN A 54 -1.94 -9.61 -16.58
CA ASN A 54 -2.50 -10.80 -15.92
C ASN A 54 -3.04 -10.48 -14.52
N VAL A 55 -3.98 -9.54 -14.48
CA VAL A 55 -4.60 -9.03 -13.25
C VAL A 55 -5.37 -10.09 -12.44
N PRO A 56 -6.09 -11.07 -13.06
CA PRO A 56 -6.75 -12.14 -12.30
C PRO A 56 -5.76 -13.00 -11.49
N GLN A 57 -4.67 -13.45 -12.12
CA GLN A 57 -3.64 -14.25 -11.43
C GLN A 57 -2.94 -13.45 -10.33
N ALA A 58 -2.65 -12.17 -10.59
CA ALA A 58 -2.13 -11.27 -9.56
C ALA A 58 -3.09 -11.13 -8.36
N ALA A 59 -4.39 -11.11 -8.62
CA ALA A 59 -5.41 -11.04 -7.58
C ALA A 59 -5.46 -12.30 -6.73
N GLU A 60 -5.42 -13.48 -7.36
CA GLU A 60 -5.40 -14.76 -6.66
C GLU A 60 -4.19 -14.89 -5.73
N ILE A 61 -3.00 -14.53 -6.20
CA ILE A 61 -1.79 -14.57 -5.37
C ILE A 61 -1.93 -13.65 -4.16
N ILE A 62 -2.44 -12.43 -4.33
CA ILE A 62 -2.60 -11.50 -3.22
C ILE A 62 -3.71 -11.95 -2.26
N ARG A 63 -4.82 -12.52 -2.77
CA ARG A 63 -5.89 -13.08 -1.93
C ARG A 63 -5.39 -14.26 -1.10
N GLY A 64 -4.72 -15.23 -1.71
CA GLY A 64 -4.17 -16.39 -1.00
C GLY A 64 -3.15 -15.99 0.06
N LEU A 65 -2.32 -15.00 -0.24
CA LEU A 65 -1.35 -14.46 0.70
C LEU A 65 -2.02 -13.68 1.84
N ALA A 66 -3.12 -12.96 1.57
CA ALA A 66 -3.91 -12.30 2.60
C ALA A 66 -4.64 -13.32 3.51
N ALA A 67 -5.21 -14.38 2.92
CA ALA A 67 -5.85 -15.46 3.67
C ALA A 67 -4.86 -16.15 4.62
N ARG A 68 -3.70 -16.56 4.10
CA ARG A 68 -2.62 -17.15 4.92
C ARG A 68 -2.17 -16.21 6.04
N LEU A 69 -2.02 -14.92 5.75
CA LEU A 69 -1.69 -13.93 6.78
C LEU A 69 -2.75 -13.81 7.88
N ALA A 70 -4.03 -13.95 7.53
CA ALA A 70 -5.11 -13.93 8.50
C ALA A 70 -5.08 -15.18 9.38
N GLU A 71 -4.84 -16.37 8.79
CA GLU A 71 -4.66 -17.63 9.51
C GLU A 71 -3.44 -17.61 10.43
N GLU A 72 -2.33 -16.97 10.01
CA GLU A 72 -1.15 -16.74 10.84
C GLU A 72 -1.35 -15.72 11.98
N GLY A 73 -2.59 -15.26 12.22
CA GLY A 73 -2.89 -14.29 13.27
C GLY A 73 -2.41 -12.87 12.96
N LYS A 74 -2.17 -12.55 11.68
CA LYS A 74 -1.77 -11.20 11.21
C LYS A 74 -2.85 -10.55 10.32
N PRO A 75 -4.13 -10.45 10.75
CA PRO A 75 -5.20 -9.92 9.91
C PRO A 75 -5.02 -8.44 9.53
N ALA A 76 -4.24 -7.68 10.30
CA ALA A 76 -3.86 -6.32 9.90
C ALA A 76 -3.04 -6.32 8.61
N LEU A 77 -2.09 -7.25 8.45
CA LEU A 77 -1.29 -7.38 7.23
C LEU A 77 -2.13 -7.91 6.06
N ALA A 78 -3.06 -8.82 6.32
CA ALA A 78 -4.03 -9.31 5.33
C ALA A 78 -4.84 -8.14 4.74
N ALA A 79 -5.39 -7.29 5.60
CA ALA A 79 -6.11 -6.08 5.21
C ALA A 79 -5.24 -5.13 4.35
N ARG A 80 -3.95 -4.96 4.70
CA ARG A 80 -3.00 -4.18 3.88
C ARG A 80 -2.79 -4.80 2.50
N GLY A 81 -2.71 -6.13 2.42
CA GLY A 81 -2.56 -6.87 1.17
C GLY A 81 -3.74 -6.61 0.24
N MET A 82 -4.96 -6.74 0.78
CA MET A 82 -6.21 -6.52 0.06
C MET A 82 -6.42 -5.06 -0.38
N ALA A 83 -6.07 -4.09 0.45
CA ALA A 83 -6.07 -2.68 0.03
C ALA A 83 -5.10 -2.41 -1.14
N ARG A 84 -3.99 -3.14 -1.20
CA ARG A 84 -3.02 -3.06 -2.30
C ARG A 84 -3.56 -3.73 -3.57
N LEU A 85 -4.27 -4.84 -3.44
CA LEU A 85 -4.98 -5.49 -4.53
C LEU A 85 -6.04 -4.56 -5.14
N ALA A 86 -6.89 -3.96 -4.31
CA ALA A 86 -7.89 -2.99 -4.75
C ALA A 86 -7.26 -1.86 -5.58
N ARG A 87 -6.10 -1.36 -5.15
CA ARG A 87 -5.33 -0.36 -5.92
C ARG A 87 -4.92 -0.86 -7.29
N THR A 88 -4.44 -2.10 -7.40
CA THR A 88 -4.05 -2.69 -8.67
C THR A 88 -5.25 -2.88 -9.60
N LEU A 89 -6.38 -3.32 -9.06
CA LEU A 89 -7.62 -3.52 -9.81
C LEU A 89 -8.19 -2.19 -10.33
N TYR A 90 -8.15 -1.12 -9.53
CA TYR A 90 -8.51 0.22 -10.00
C TYR A 90 -7.58 0.76 -11.10
N LYS A 91 -6.31 0.37 -11.10
CA LYS A 91 -5.38 0.72 -12.20
C LYS A 91 -5.70 -0.03 -13.49
N ALA A 92 -6.27 -1.22 -13.37
CA ALA A 92 -6.65 -2.07 -14.49
C ALA A 92 -8.11 -1.92 -14.91
N ASP A 93 -8.79 -0.85 -14.45
CA ASP A 93 -10.21 -0.58 -14.75
C ASP A 93 -11.19 -1.69 -14.31
N ARG A 94 -10.79 -2.53 -13.36
CA ARG A 94 -11.63 -3.58 -12.77
C ARG A 94 -12.30 -3.06 -11.49
N GLN A 95 -13.26 -2.15 -11.62
CA GLN A 95 -13.87 -1.45 -10.48
C GLN A 95 -14.59 -2.40 -9.51
N GLU A 96 -15.44 -3.29 -9.99
CA GLU A 96 -16.20 -4.23 -9.14
C GLU A 96 -15.28 -5.13 -8.31
N ALA A 97 -14.26 -5.69 -8.95
CA ALA A 97 -13.25 -6.50 -8.26
C ALA A 97 -12.46 -5.69 -7.24
N ALA A 98 -12.18 -4.41 -7.53
CA ALA A 98 -11.47 -3.52 -6.61
C ALA A 98 -12.31 -3.23 -5.36
N GLU A 99 -13.61 -2.99 -5.53
CA GLU A 99 -14.55 -2.80 -4.43
C GLU A 99 -14.68 -4.07 -3.58
N GLN A 100 -14.74 -5.25 -4.21
CA GLN A 100 -14.75 -6.52 -3.51
C GLN A 100 -13.48 -6.71 -2.66
N ALA A 101 -12.31 -6.39 -3.23
CA ALA A 101 -11.05 -6.42 -2.48
C ALA A 101 -11.03 -5.43 -1.30
N VAL A 102 -11.69 -4.27 -1.42
CA VAL A 102 -11.86 -3.35 -0.29
C VAL A 102 -12.79 -3.90 0.78
N ARG A 103 -13.91 -4.54 0.40
CA ARG A 103 -14.81 -5.20 1.37
C ARG A 103 -14.08 -6.30 2.14
N GLU A 104 -13.29 -7.12 1.44
CA GLU A 104 -12.46 -8.14 2.08
C GLU A 104 -11.41 -7.52 3.01
N ALA A 105 -10.73 -6.43 2.59
CA ALA A 105 -9.80 -5.69 3.45
C ALA A 105 -10.47 -5.21 4.74
N VAL A 106 -11.69 -4.69 4.63
CA VAL A 106 -12.49 -4.24 5.77
C VAL A 106 -12.90 -5.41 6.67
N GLY A 107 -13.27 -6.56 6.09
CA GLY A 107 -13.54 -7.79 6.84
C GLY A 107 -12.37 -8.20 7.73
N TYR A 108 -11.16 -8.24 7.18
CA TYR A 108 -9.95 -8.55 7.96
C TYR A 108 -9.69 -7.53 9.08
N ALA A 109 -9.94 -6.24 8.87
CA ALA A 109 -9.72 -5.23 9.92
C ALA A 109 -10.83 -5.16 10.97
N LYS A 110 -12.04 -5.64 10.68
CA LYS A 110 -13.06 -5.81 11.73
C LYS A 110 -12.58 -6.80 12.78
N GLY A 111 -11.95 -7.89 12.34
CA GLY A 111 -11.41 -8.94 13.22
C GLY A 111 -10.20 -8.50 14.06
N THR A 112 -9.47 -7.45 13.67
CA THR A 112 -8.26 -7.00 14.39
C THR A 112 -8.54 -5.97 15.48
N GLY A 113 -9.70 -5.30 15.45
CA GLY A 113 -9.94 -4.08 16.23
C GLY A 113 -9.14 -2.85 15.76
N ASP A 114 -8.17 -3.01 14.85
CA ASP A 114 -7.26 -1.95 14.39
C ASP A 114 -7.84 -1.21 13.17
N ARG A 115 -9.04 -0.67 13.35
CA ARG A 115 -9.78 0.08 12.32
C ARG A 115 -9.05 1.34 11.87
N ARG A 116 -8.23 1.94 12.76
CA ARG A 116 -7.48 3.17 12.47
C ARG A 116 -6.40 2.96 11.43
N ALA A 117 -5.61 1.88 11.55
CA ALA A 117 -4.55 1.58 10.60
C ALA A 117 -5.10 1.30 9.19
N LEU A 118 -6.21 0.58 9.09
CA LEU A 118 -6.88 0.33 7.81
C LEU A 118 -7.48 1.62 7.23
N LYS A 119 -8.18 2.42 8.05
CA LYS A 119 -8.79 3.69 7.62
C LYS A 119 -7.77 4.62 6.95
N ALA A 120 -6.56 4.74 7.52
CA ALA A 120 -5.51 5.56 6.93
C ALA A 120 -5.08 5.07 5.53
N GLN A 121 -5.00 3.75 5.34
CA GLN A 121 -4.64 3.17 4.04
C GLN A 121 -5.74 3.32 3.00
N LEU A 122 -6.98 3.05 3.39
CA LEU A 122 -8.15 3.18 2.52
C LEU A 122 -8.42 4.65 2.15
N ARG A 123 -8.18 5.60 3.07
CA ARG A 123 -8.20 7.04 2.75
C ARG A 123 -7.20 7.41 1.66
N GLY A 124 -5.98 6.89 1.76
CA GLY A 124 -4.94 7.09 0.75
C GLY A 124 -5.23 6.38 -0.58
N LEU A 125 -6.11 5.39 -0.60
CA LEU A 125 -6.64 4.78 -1.82
C LEU A 125 -7.72 5.70 -2.43
N VAL A 126 -8.70 6.14 -1.64
CA VAL A 126 -9.78 7.05 -2.08
C VAL A 126 -9.21 8.32 -2.71
N GLN A 127 -8.24 8.99 -2.07
CA GLN A 127 -7.61 10.19 -2.65
C GLN A 127 -6.96 9.93 -4.00
N ARG A 128 -6.37 8.74 -4.21
CA ARG A 128 -5.73 8.38 -5.48
C ARG A 128 -6.73 7.99 -6.56
N VAL A 129 -7.82 7.33 -6.17
CA VAL A 129 -8.93 7.03 -7.07
C VAL A 129 -9.57 8.34 -7.51
N ARG A 130 -9.81 9.27 -6.57
CA ARG A 130 -10.30 10.62 -6.86
C ARG A 130 -9.44 11.34 -7.90
N SER A 131 -8.13 11.36 -7.71
CA SER A 131 -7.21 12.02 -8.64
C SER A 131 -7.09 11.34 -10.02
N ARG A 132 -7.52 10.07 -10.18
CA ARG A 132 -7.35 9.31 -11.44
C ARG A 132 -8.65 8.99 -12.17
N LYS A 133 -9.73 8.77 -11.44
CA LYS A 133 -11.01 8.23 -11.93
C LYS A 133 -12.17 9.20 -11.67
N GLY A 134 -11.92 10.32 -10.99
CA GLY A 134 -12.94 11.32 -10.67
C GLY A 134 -13.59 11.11 -9.29
N ASP A 135 -14.38 12.10 -8.89
CA ASP A 135 -15.00 12.16 -7.58
C ASP A 135 -16.05 11.05 -7.37
N GLU A 136 -16.85 10.72 -8.40
CA GLU A 136 -17.92 9.71 -8.30
C GLU A 136 -17.41 8.33 -7.90
N VAL A 137 -16.34 7.85 -8.54
CA VAL A 137 -15.73 6.55 -8.24
C VAL A 137 -15.08 6.56 -6.85
N ALA A 138 -14.51 7.69 -6.46
CA ALA A 138 -13.92 7.85 -5.14
C ALA A 138 -14.99 7.88 -4.03
N ASP A 139 -16.14 8.49 -4.30
CA ASP A 139 -17.25 8.59 -3.36
C ASP A 139 -17.96 7.24 -3.19
N ARG A 140 -18.14 6.49 -4.29
CA ARG A 140 -18.63 5.10 -4.22
C ARG A 140 -17.69 4.22 -3.38
N LEU A 141 -16.39 4.30 -3.64
CA LEU A 141 -15.38 3.59 -2.86
C LEU A 141 -15.39 4.02 -1.39
N GLN A 142 -15.50 5.32 -1.13
CA GLN A 142 -15.61 5.85 0.22
C GLN A 142 -16.86 5.32 0.93
N GLY A 143 -17.99 5.22 0.23
CA GLY A 143 -19.22 4.59 0.74
C GLY A 143 -18.98 3.15 1.18
N VAL A 144 -18.38 2.32 0.33
CA VAL A 144 -18.04 0.92 0.66
C VAL A 144 -17.15 0.82 1.90
N ILE A 145 -16.19 1.74 2.04
CA ILE A 145 -15.28 1.77 3.20
C ILE A 145 -16.03 2.17 4.48
N LEU A 146 -16.90 3.18 4.39
CA LEU A 146 -17.66 3.71 5.53
C LEU A 146 -18.71 2.73 6.02
N GLU A 147 -19.53 2.19 5.10
CA GLU A 147 -20.50 1.13 5.38
C GLU A 147 -19.80 -0.10 5.93
N GLY A 148 -18.72 -0.50 5.26
CA GLY A 148 -17.88 -1.60 5.68
C GLY A 148 -17.38 -1.41 7.11
N LEU A 149 -16.85 -0.24 7.48
CA LEU A 149 -16.30 -0.02 8.83
C LEU A 149 -17.35 0.36 9.89
N GLY A 150 -18.61 0.56 9.50
CA GLY A 150 -19.66 1.10 10.37
C GLY A 150 -19.35 2.54 10.82
N LEU A 151 -18.74 3.34 9.93
CA LEU A 151 -18.33 4.71 10.22
C LEU A 151 -19.19 5.71 9.45
N SER A 152 -19.62 6.77 10.10
CA SER A 152 -20.40 7.83 9.43
C SER A 152 -19.51 8.80 8.63
N LYS A 153 -18.23 8.95 9.01
CA LYS A 153 -17.27 9.85 8.33
C LYS A 153 -15.84 9.32 8.38
N LEU A 154 -15.09 9.66 7.33
CA LEU A 154 -13.67 9.32 7.20
C LEU A 154 -12.73 10.34 7.88
N ARG A 155 -13.30 11.28 8.66
CA ARG A 155 -12.58 12.35 9.41
C ARG A 155 -11.62 11.79 10.44
#